data_AF-V7I377-F1
#
_entry.id   AF-V7I377-F1
#
_cell.length_a   1.000
_cell.length_b   1.000
_cell.length_c   1.000
_cell.angle_alpha   90.00
_cell.angle_beta   90.00
_cell.angle_gamma   90.00
#
_symmetry.space_group_name_H-M   'P 1'
#
loop_
_entity.id
_entity.type
_entity.pdbx_description
1 polymer ?
#
loop_
_entity_poly.entity_id
_entity_poly.type
_entity_poly.pdbx_seq_one_letter_code
_entity_poly.pdbx_strand_id
1 'polypeptide(L)'
;MDWNSLLNIFLISIAIYMLYTVLNKYFLSKLSINKWIVLGLAVLFLVAGMAVPAITDNLLLQYLPTTIFVFFFLWFADLAGLGGKRPSDQKKQVIKPKAKPNRAKYADKEFFESTKKKKK
;
A
#
# COMPACT_ATOMS: atom_id res chain seq x y z
N MET A 1 -26.08 18.62 -20.04
CA MET A 1 -25.01 19.01 -19.11
C MET A 1 -24.47 20.33 -19.61
N ASP A 2 -24.62 21.38 -18.81
CA ASP A 2 -24.15 22.71 -19.20
C ASP A 2 -22.64 22.81 -19.01
N TRP A 3 -21.96 23.58 -19.86
CA TRP A 3 -20.50 23.76 -19.81
C TRP A 3 -20.02 24.23 -18.43
N ASN A 4 -20.81 25.08 -17.78
CA ASN A 4 -20.55 25.58 -16.43
C ASN A 4 -20.60 24.46 -15.37
N SER A 5 -21.48 23.46 -15.53
CA SER A 5 -21.56 22.32 -14.62
C SER A 5 -20.32 21.43 -14.72
N LEU A 6 -19.81 21.21 -15.94
CA LEU A 6 -18.57 20.47 -16.15
C LEU A 6 -17.37 21.19 -15.52
N LEU A 7 -17.29 22.51 -15.67
CA LEU A 7 -16.24 23.34 -15.08
C LEU A 7 -16.26 23.29 -13.54
N ASN A 8 -17.45 23.34 -12.94
CA ASN A 8 -17.61 23.23 -11.49
C ASN A 8 -17.19 21.85 -10.96
N ILE A 9 -17.56 20.75 -11.64
CA ILE A 9 -17.15 19.39 -11.27
C ILE A 9 -15.62 19.26 -11.35
N PHE A 10 -15.00 19.83 -12.38
CA PHE A 10 -13.56 19.80 -12.56
C PHE A 10 -12.83 20.56 -11.45
N LEU A 11 -13.29 21.77 -11.10
CA LEU A 11 -12.74 22.55 -9.98
C LEU A 11 -12.87 21.83 -8.64
N ILE A 12 -14.03 21.22 -8.36
CA ILE A 12 -14.26 20.43 -7.14
C ILE A 12 -13.31 19.22 -7.09
N SER A 13 -13.10 18.53 -8.22
CA SER A 13 -12.18 17.40 -8.31
C SER A 13 -10.73 17.80 -7.97
N ILE A 14 -10.27 18.94 -8.50
CA ILE A 14 -8.94 19.49 -8.19
C ILE A 14 -8.83 19.84 -6.69
N ALA A 15 -9.85 20.47 -6.12
CA ALA A 15 -9.88 20.82 -4.70
C ALA A 15 -9.81 19.57 -3.81
N ILE A 16 -10.56 18.52 -4.14
CA ILE A 16 -10.52 17.22 -3.45
C ILE A 16 -9.14 16.58 -3.56
N TYR A 17 -8.51 16.65 -4.73
CA TYR A 17 -7.16 16.10 -4.93
C TYR A 17 -6.11 16.82 -4.06
N MET A 18 -6.17 18.15 -4.00
CA MET A 18 -5.29 18.92 -3.11
C MET A 18 -5.51 18.55 -1.64
N LEU A 19 -6.78 18.48 -1.21
CA LEU A 19 -7.14 18.09 0.15
C LEU A 19 -6.62 16.68 0.48
N TYR A 20 -6.83 15.72 -0.42
CA TYR A 20 -6.32 14.35 -0.30
C TYR A 20 -4.80 14.32 -0.15
N THR A 21 -4.07 15.11 -0.94
CA THR A 21 -2.60 15.15 -0.90
C THR A 21 -2.09 15.62 0.46
N VAL A 22 -2.74 16.63 1.05
CA VAL A 22 -2.42 17.11 2.40
C VAL A 22 -2.73 16.05 3.44
N LEU A 23 -3.94 15.48 3.44
CA LEU A 23 -4.32 14.44 4.40
C LEU A 23 -3.42 13.21 4.28
N ASN A 24 -3.05 12.83 3.06
CA ASN A 24 -2.19 11.67 2.83
C ASN A 24 -0.80 11.87 3.42
N LYS A 25 -0.25 13.08 3.27
CA LYS A 25 1.06 13.42 3.84
C LYS A 25 1.07 13.34 5.37
N TYR A 26 0.02 13.81 6.04
CA TYR A 26 0.00 13.91 7.51
C TYR A 26 -0.56 12.67 8.23
N PHE A 27 -1.62 12.05 7.71
CA PHE A 27 -2.35 10.97 8.40
C PHE A 27 -2.26 9.63 7.66
N LEU A 28 -2.62 9.59 6.38
CA LEU A 28 -2.81 8.30 5.69
C LEU A 28 -1.49 7.57 5.40
N SER A 29 -0.38 8.29 5.25
CA SER A 29 0.96 7.68 5.05
C SER A 29 1.47 6.93 6.28
N LYS A 30 1.00 7.29 7.48
CA LYS A 30 1.39 6.67 8.76
C LYS A 30 0.51 5.49 9.14
N LEU A 31 -0.66 5.34 8.52
CA LEU A 31 -1.62 4.27 8.79
C LEU A 31 -1.29 3.00 8.00
N SER A 32 -0.84 1.95 8.68
CA SER A 32 -0.65 0.61 8.10
C SER A 32 -1.98 -0.17 8.02
N ILE A 33 -2.94 0.35 7.27
CA ILE A 33 -4.24 -0.30 7.06
C ILE A 33 -4.14 -1.31 5.90
N ASN A 34 -4.85 -2.45 6.03
CA ASN A 34 -4.96 -3.43 4.95
C ASN A 34 -5.72 -2.83 3.75
N LYS A 35 -5.11 -2.88 2.56
CA LYS A 35 -5.67 -2.36 1.30
C LYS A 35 -7.09 -2.86 1.01
N TRP A 36 -7.42 -4.09 1.40
CA TRP A 36 -8.75 -4.67 1.16
C TRP A 36 -9.86 -4.04 1.99
N ILE A 37 -9.54 -3.51 3.18
CA ILE A 37 -10.51 -2.81 4.02
C ILE A 37 -10.91 -1.49 3.36
N VAL A 38 -9.92 -0.75 2.84
CA VAL A 38 -10.17 0.52 2.14
C VAL A 38 -10.95 0.29 0.84
N LEU A 39 -10.65 -0.79 0.11
CA LEU A 39 -11.42 -1.17 -1.07
C LEU A 39 -12.88 -1.52 -0.73
N GLY A 40 -13.10 -2.32 0.32
CA GLY A 40 -14.46 -2.66 0.77
C GLY A 40 -15.28 -1.42 1.13
N LEU A 41 -14.65 -0.46 1.81
CA LEU A 41 -15.29 0.80 2.16
C LEU A 41 -15.60 1.65 0.91
N ALA A 42 -14.68 1.72 -0.05
CA ALA A 42 -14.93 2.40 -1.32
C ALA A 42 -16.14 1.79 -2.06
N VAL A 43 -16.21 0.46 -2.18
CA VAL A 43 -17.33 -0.22 -2.84
C VAL A 43 -18.66 0.06 -2.14
N LEU A 44 -18.67 0.11 -0.81
CA LEU A 44 -19.87 0.46 -0.04
C LEU A 44 -20.37 1.87 -0.38
N PHE A 45 -19.46 2.86 -0.41
CA PHE A 45 -19.82 4.23 -0.78
C PHE A 45 -20.19 4.40 -2.25
N LEU A 46 -19.65 3.56 -3.15
CA LEU A 46 -20.06 3.53 -4.56
C LEU A 46 -21.51 3.07 -4.69
N VAL A 47 -21.88 1.98 -4.02
CA VAL A 47 -23.28 1.49 -4.02
C VAL A 47 -24.21 2.52 -3.38
N ALA A 48 -23.78 3.14 -2.29
CA ALA A 48 -24.54 4.23 -1.66
C ALA A 48 -24.73 5.42 -2.63
N GLY A 49 -23.69 5.81 -3.37
CA GLY A 49 -23.77 6.89 -4.36
C GLY A 49 -24.74 6.61 -5.52
N MET A 50 -24.97 5.34 -5.85
CA MET A 50 -25.99 4.95 -6.84
C MET A 50 -27.41 4.94 -6.26
N ALA A 51 -27.56 4.63 -4.96
CA ALA A 51 -28.86 4.53 -4.29
C ALA A 51 -29.42 5.87 -3.81
N VAL A 52 -28.57 6.79 -3.33
CA VAL A 52 -28.99 8.10 -2.77
C VAL A 52 -29.73 9.01 -3.76
N PRO A 53 -29.34 9.10 -5.05
CA PRO A 53 -30.11 9.84 -6.06
C PRO A 53 -31.57 9.40 -6.20
N ALA A 54 -31.88 8.14 -5.87
CA ALA A 54 -33.24 7.62 -5.96
C ALA A 54 -34.12 7.97 -4.75
N ILE A 55 -33.53 8.53 -3.68
CA ILE A 55 -34.21 8.75 -2.39
C ILE A 55 -34.36 10.25 -2.09
N THR A 56 -33.44 11.09 -2.57
CA THR A 56 -33.44 12.52 -2.21
C THR A 56 -33.03 13.43 -3.37
N ASP A 57 -33.76 14.53 -3.57
CA ASP A 57 -33.43 15.59 -4.54
C ASP A 57 -32.39 16.60 -4.01
N ASN A 58 -31.92 16.42 -2.78
CA ASN A 58 -30.91 17.27 -2.17
C ASN A 58 -29.56 17.06 -2.87
N LEU A 59 -29.15 18.07 -3.65
CA LEU A 59 -27.87 18.08 -4.38
C LEU A 59 -26.68 17.68 -3.48
N LEU A 60 -26.61 18.23 -2.26
CA LEU A 60 -25.51 17.95 -1.34
C LEU A 60 -25.46 16.46 -0.92
N LEU A 61 -26.60 15.87 -0.58
CA LEU A 61 -26.65 14.45 -0.19
C LEU A 61 -26.33 13.54 -1.39
N GLN A 62 -26.66 13.96 -2.60
CA GLN A 62 -26.38 13.20 -3.81
C GLN A 62 -24.89 13.13 -4.14
N TYR A 63 -24.14 14.23 -3.99
CA TYR A 63 -22.71 14.28 -4.32
C TYR A 63 -21.79 13.82 -3.19
N LEU A 64 -22.27 13.83 -1.95
CA LEU A 64 -21.49 13.43 -0.77
C LEU A 64 -20.94 11.98 -0.85
N PRO A 65 -21.75 10.94 -1.09
CA PRO A 65 -21.26 9.55 -1.14
C PRO A 65 -20.26 9.34 -2.29
N THR A 66 -20.49 9.97 -3.44
CA THR A 66 -19.62 9.87 -4.61
C THR A 66 -18.27 10.56 -4.35
N THR A 67 -18.27 11.68 -3.64
CA THR A 67 -17.05 12.39 -3.22
C THR A 67 -16.22 11.52 -2.26
N ILE A 68 -16.89 10.93 -1.26
CA ILE A 68 -16.26 10.02 -0.30
C ILE A 68 -15.70 8.78 -0.99
N PHE A 69 -16.43 8.23 -1.97
CA PHE A 69 -15.95 7.13 -2.80
C PHE A 69 -14.63 7.48 -3.51
N VAL A 70 -14.58 8.63 -4.21
CA VAL A 70 -13.37 9.07 -4.93
C VAL A 70 -12.19 9.21 -3.97
N PHE A 71 -12.41 9.77 -2.77
CA PHE A 71 -11.37 9.89 -1.74
C PHE A 71 -10.83 8.52 -1.30
N PHE A 72 -11.71 7.57 -0.94
CA PHE A 72 -11.29 6.23 -0.54
C PHE A 72 -10.64 5.45 -1.68
N PHE A 73 -11.10 5.65 -2.92
CA PHE A 73 -10.52 5.03 -4.10
C PHE A 73 -9.10 5.54 -4.38
N LEU A 74 -8.86 6.85 -4.26
CA LEU A 74 -7.51 7.41 -4.32
C LEU A 74 -6.61 6.84 -3.22
N TRP A 75 -7.15 6.71 -2.00
CA TRP A 75 -6.41 6.08 -0.91
C TRP A 75 -6.06 4.63 -1.20
N PHE A 76 -7.01 3.84 -1.71
CA PHE A 76 -6.75 2.47 -2.12
C PHE A 76 -5.67 2.41 -3.20
N ALA A 77 -5.71 3.29 -4.21
CA ALA A 77 -4.70 3.33 -5.26
C ALA A 77 -3.30 3.61 -4.71
N ASP A 78 -3.18 4.50 -3.72
CA ASP A 78 -1.91 4.78 -3.04
C ASP A 78 -1.43 3.58 -2.19
N LEU A 79 -2.35 2.91 -1.47
CA LEU A 79 -2.05 1.68 -0.72
C LEU A 79 -1.64 0.52 -1.64
N ALA A 80 -2.23 0.43 -2.83
CA ALA A 80 -1.93 -0.58 -3.85
C ALA A 80 -0.60 -0.31 -4.57
N GLY A 81 0.01 0.86 -4.37
CA GLY A 81 1.32 1.20 -4.93
C GLY A 81 1.27 1.82 -6.33
N LEU A 82 0.10 2.27 -6.81
CA LEU A 82 -0.03 2.93 -8.12
C LEU A 82 0.67 4.32 -8.15
N GLY A 83 0.93 4.93 -6.98
CA GLY A 83 1.58 6.24 -6.83
C GLY A 83 3.12 6.24 -6.81
N GLY A 84 3.77 5.12 -7.09
CA GLY A 84 5.21 5.09 -7.37
C GLY A 84 6.17 5.11 -6.17
N LYS A 85 5.71 5.07 -4.91
CA LYS A 85 6.59 4.83 -3.75
C LYS A 85 5.93 4.03 -2.64
N ARG A 86 6.20 2.72 -2.58
CA ARG A 86 6.47 1.98 -1.33
C ARG A 86 7.48 0.84 -1.50
N PRO A 87 8.79 1.12 -1.65
CA PRO A 87 9.82 0.13 -1.38
C PRO A 87 10.39 0.36 0.03
N SER A 88 9.65 0.00 1.09
CA SER A 88 10.27 -0.11 2.42
C SER A 88 10.20 -1.49 3.05
N ASP A 89 9.47 -2.43 2.44
CA ASP A 89 9.39 -3.82 2.91
C ASP A 89 9.93 -4.84 1.91
N GLN A 90 10.74 -4.39 0.93
CA GLN A 90 11.81 -5.28 0.50
C GLN A 90 12.75 -5.37 1.69
N LYS A 91 12.44 -6.29 2.63
CA LYS A 91 13.39 -6.84 3.58
C LYS A 91 14.66 -6.96 2.76
N LYS A 92 15.65 -6.10 3.03
CA LYS A 92 16.97 -6.27 2.44
C LYS A 92 17.31 -7.70 2.80
N GLN A 93 17.20 -8.60 1.83
CA GLN A 93 17.75 -9.93 1.96
C GLN A 93 19.23 -9.64 1.92
N VAL A 94 19.78 -9.30 3.09
CA VAL A 94 21.21 -9.19 3.29
C VAL A 94 21.67 -10.60 3.01
N ILE A 95 22.19 -10.79 1.80
CA ILE A 95 22.84 -12.03 1.40
C ILE A 95 24.06 -12.12 2.31
N LYS A 96 23.86 -12.72 3.48
CA LYS A 96 24.96 -13.05 4.37
C LYS A 96 25.76 -14.10 3.60
N PRO A 97 27.10 -13.95 3.48
CA PRO A 97 27.90 -14.97 2.85
C PRO A 97 27.65 -16.30 3.58
N LYS A 98 27.11 -17.30 2.88
CA LYS A 98 26.97 -18.64 3.44
C LYS A 98 28.38 -19.16 3.74
N ALA A 99 28.57 -19.74 4.93
CA ALA A 99 29.85 -20.34 5.28
C ALA A 99 30.27 -21.39 4.24
N LYS A 100 31.56 -21.47 3.92
CA LYS A 100 32.10 -22.46 2.96
C LYS A 100 31.63 -23.86 3.39
N PRO A 101 30.88 -24.60 2.55
CA PRO A 101 30.12 -25.80 2.95
C PRO A 101 30.98 -26.99 3.40
N ASN A 102 32.30 -26.86 3.42
CA ASN A 102 33.21 -27.98 3.67
C ASN A 102 34.43 -27.61 4.52
N ARG A 103 34.37 -26.54 5.33
CA ARG A 103 35.53 -26.14 6.17
C ARG A 103 35.73 -27.07 7.38
N ALA A 104 34.64 -27.60 7.95
CA ALA A 104 34.68 -28.46 9.14
C ALA A 104 34.94 -29.95 8.84
N LYS A 105 34.68 -30.43 7.61
CA LYS A 105 34.77 -31.87 7.27
C LYS A 105 36.21 -32.40 7.22
N TYR A 106 37.20 -31.52 7.10
CA TYR A 106 38.62 -31.88 7.02
C TYR A 106 39.41 -31.56 8.29
N ALA A 107 38.90 -30.68 9.16
CA ALA A 107 39.57 -30.30 10.40
C ALA A 107 39.73 -31.52 11.35
N ASP A 108 38.69 -32.35 11.43
CA ASP A 108 38.70 -33.52 12.29
C ASP A 108 39.68 -34.60 11.77
N LYS A 109 39.77 -34.77 10.44
CA LYS A 109 40.64 -35.79 9.83
C LYS A 109 42.12 -35.52 10.06
N GLU A 110 42.56 -34.26 9.91
CA GLU A 110 43.95 -33.86 10.16
C GLU A 110 44.33 -34.02 11.65
N PHE A 111 43.40 -33.76 12.56
CA PHE A 111 43.59 -33.99 14.00
C PHE A 111 43.71 -35.50 14.34
N PHE A 112 42.85 -36.34 13.74
CA PHE A 112 42.91 -37.79 13.96
C PHE A 112 44.12 -38.48 13.30
N GLU A 113 44.62 -37.96 12.17
CA GLU A 113 45.84 -38.46 11.53
C GLU A 113 47.13 -38.06 12.27
N SER A 114 47.20 -36.81 12.75
CA SER A 114 48.36 -36.33 13.53
C SER A 114 48.49 -37.04 14.89
N THR A 115 47.37 -37.37 15.54
CA THR A 115 47.36 -38.15 16.79
C THR A 115 47.73 -39.62 16.58
N LYS A 116 47.40 -40.23 15.43
CA LYS A 116 47.84 -41.59 15.09
C LYS A 116 49.33 -41.68 14.76
N LYS A 117 49.90 -40.70 14.05
CA LYS A 117 51.35 -40.67 13.74
C LYS A 117 52.24 -40.52 14.97
N LYS A 118 51.79 -39.80 16.01
CA LYS A 118 52.53 -39.65 17.28
C LYS A 118 52.58 -40.90 18.17
N LYS A 119 51.75 -41.92 17.90
CA LYS A 119 51.66 -43.17 18.67
C LYS A 119 52.46 -44.33 18.08
N LYS A 120 53.18 -44.13 16.98
CA LYS A 120 54.11 -45.11 16.39
C LYS A 120 55.54 -44.74 16.71
#